data_AF-B7RQ93-F1
#
_entry.id   AF-B7RQ93-F1
#
_cell.length_a   1.000
_cell.length_b   1.000
_cell.length_c   1.000
_cell.angle_alpha   90.00
_cell.angle_beta   90.00
_cell.angle_gamma   90.00
#
_symmetry.space_group_name_H-M   'P 1'
#
loop_
_entity.id
_entity.type
_entity.pdbx_description
1 polymer ?
#
loop_
_entity_poly.entity_id
_entity_poly.type
_entity_poly.pdbx_seq_one_letter_code
_entity_poly.pdbx_strand_id
1 'polypeptide(L)'
;MDDIIFEIRQRDLIGLILLLAFLVVPLGISRLPYKGDPNKPPLFDQLQNRMGLGGINSGLLFIAIALWAAIFASLALGLLGVLWSFILSPIPQEGEIWNWRFSVAKMTALTATLGAVVALPFTLIRLTFTRTQTETAVEALFNDKINAAVEDLHAQRQISVEVTDGETKTHETVWQDDVTRRNGAIDRLEGLVQENPASAERVARMLSVYVRELSQEYKPVPTPETTNRQNLRTWARKLNAVRSDMQNAVLVLGRLQSISGVTELAGLVDLSGTNLQGFDLSTLSFEKSNFSAAQLQGANLRDAQLQRTSLRSAHLQGAFLNGARLLGADIRWAQLQGAYLGGAHLQGAKLSGALLQGAYLGGKAHLQGTKLRRAQLQGAHLRLAQLQGADLSEAQLQCADLRGTYFNASTSFREADFRGAAFYAVDLTDTSITREQLDTMYGDATVTLPGGLGPDHESWPAQWSKEELDWDDFETQWRAFQASIGQDPDNPT
;
A
#
# COMPACT_ATOMS: atom_id res chain seq x y z
N MET A 1 -83.46 6.58 19.83
CA MET A 1 -82.21 7.35 19.63
C MET A 1 -81.04 6.68 20.34
N ASP A 2 -81.28 5.95 21.44
CA ASP A 2 -80.24 5.23 22.18
C ASP A 2 -79.71 3.95 21.49
N ASP A 3 -80.52 3.24 20.70
CA ASP A 3 -80.05 2.04 19.99
C ASP A 3 -79.04 2.35 18.85
N ILE A 4 -79.20 3.48 18.17
CA ILE A 4 -78.30 3.91 17.08
C ILE A 4 -76.94 4.38 17.64
N ILE A 5 -76.94 4.99 18.84
CA ILE A 5 -75.71 5.41 19.51
C ILE A 5 -74.95 4.19 20.07
N PHE A 6 -75.65 3.14 20.49
CA PHE A 6 -75.04 1.90 20.97
C PHE A 6 -74.38 1.09 19.85
N GLU A 7 -75.01 1.02 18.67
CA GLU A 7 -74.49 0.29 17.50
C GLU A 7 -73.26 0.97 16.87
N ILE A 8 -73.23 2.31 16.85
CA ILE A 8 -72.06 3.09 16.38
C ILE A 8 -70.88 2.93 17.36
N ARG A 9 -71.14 2.93 18.68
CA ARG A 9 -70.09 2.68 19.69
C ARG A 9 -69.51 1.28 19.62
N GLN A 10 -70.32 0.26 19.31
CA GLN A 10 -69.83 -1.11 19.15
C GLN A 10 -68.94 -1.30 17.92
N ARG A 11 -69.26 -0.67 16.79
CA ARG A 11 -68.41 -0.73 15.58
C ARG A 11 -67.03 -0.11 15.80
N ASP A 12 -66.99 1.03 16.49
CA ASP A 12 -65.72 1.70 16.85
C ASP A 12 -64.95 0.92 17.92
N LEU A 13 -65.64 0.27 18.86
CA LEU A 13 -65.02 -0.58 19.89
C LEU A 13 -64.42 -1.87 19.30
N ILE A 14 -65.09 -2.51 18.34
CA ILE A 14 -64.57 -3.68 17.63
C ILE A 14 -63.36 -3.30 16.76
N GLY A 15 -63.40 -2.13 16.12
CA GLY A 15 -62.26 -1.56 15.40
C GLY A 15 -61.06 -1.32 16.34
N LEU A 16 -61.30 -0.74 17.52
CA LEU A 16 -60.26 -0.48 18.53
C LEU A 16 -59.70 -1.78 19.13
N ILE A 17 -60.54 -2.78 19.39
CA ILE A 17 -60.15 -4.09 19.95
C ILE A 17 -59.37 -4.91 18.91
N LEU A 18 -59.76 -4.88 17.64
CA LEU A 18 -58.99 -5.52 16.57
C LEU A 18 -57.63 -4.83 16.38
N LEU A 19 -57.57 -3.51 16.49
CA LEU A 19 -56.33 -2.73 16.38
C LEU A 19 -55.39 -2.94 17.59
N LEU A 20 -55.95 -3.07 18.81
CA LEU A 20 -55.21 -3.45 20.03
C LEU A 20 -54.75 -4.91 20.02
N ALA A 21 -55.58 -5.85 19.54
CA ALA A 21 -55.20 -7.25 19.37
C ALA A 21 -54.08 -7.40 18.32
N PHE A 22 -54.11 -6.60 17.25
CA PHE A 22 -53.05 -6.58 16.23
C PHE A 22 -51.72 -5.99 16.72
N LEU A 23 -51.76 -5.08 17.70
CA LEU A 23 -50.58 -4.48 18.33
C LEU A 23 -49.94 -5.35 19.42
N VAL A 24 -50.72 -6.21 20.10
CA VAL A 24 -50.26 -7.01 21.25
C VAL A 24 -49.78 -8.42 20.86
N VAL A 25 -50.34 -9.02 19.81
CA VAL A 25 -49.90 -10.35 19.31
C VAL A 25 -48.42 -10.40 18.83
N PRO A 26 -47.84 -9.35 18.20
CA PRO A 26 -46.42 -9.31 17.81
C PRO A 26 -45.43 -9.42 18.98
N LEU A 27 -45.78 -8.86 20.14
CA LEU A 27 -44.95 -8.88 21.36
C LEU A 27 -44.91 -10.29 22.00
N GLY A 28 -45.94 -11.11 21.77
CA GLY A 28 -46.00 -12.50 22.23
C GLY A 28 -45.23 -13.46 21.33
N ILE A 29 -45.34 -13.32 20.01
CA ILE A 29 -44.73 -14.27 19.05
C ILE A 29 -43.20 -14.09 18.96
N SER A 30 -42.69 -12.87 19.13
CA SER A 30 -41.23 -12.60 19.22
C SER A 30 -40.57 -13.18 20.49
N ARG A 31 -41.36 -13.63 21.47
CA ARG A 31 -40.88 -14.22 22.73
C ARG A 31 -41.11 -15.73 22.84
N LEU A 32 -41.68 -16.38 21.82
CA LEU A 32 -41.83 -17.83 21.83
C LEU A 32 -40.47 -18.51 21.58
N PRO A 33 -40.05 -19.48 22.42
CA PRO A 33 -38.78 -20.17 22.23
C PRO A 33 -38.79 -20.95 20.91
N TYR A 34 -37.89 -20.56 20.01
CA TYR A 34 -37.68 -21.19 18.71
C TYR A 34 -37.24 -22.65 18.87
N LYS A 35 -38.15 -23.60 18.60
CA LYS A 35 -37.84 -25.03 18.43
C LYS A 35 -37.52 -25.30 16.96
N GLY A 36 -36.33 -24.91 16.52
CA GLY A 36 -35.81 -25.20 15.18
C GLY A 36 -34.32 -25.52 15.24
N ASP A 37 -33.83 -26.20 14.21
CA ASP A 37 -32.42 -26.57 14.00
C ASP A 37 -31.50 -25.38 14.32
N PRO A 38 -30.57 -25.49 15.30
CA PRO A 38 -29.73 -24.38 15.76
C PRO A 38 -28.82 -23.80 14.66
N ASN A 39 -28.68 -24.49 13.53
CA ASN A 39 -27.88 -24.03 12.38
C ASN A 39 -28.70 -23.39 11.25
N LYS A 40 -30.03 -23.28 11.39
CA LYS A 40 -30.88 -22.66 10.36
C LYS A 40 -31.63 -21.47 10.94
N PRO A 41 -31.51 -20.27 10.32
CA PRO A 41 -32.28 -19.13 10.76
C PRO A 41 -33.79 -19.40 10.60
N PRO A 42 -34.64 -18.78 11.43
CA PRO A 42 -36.09 -18.83 11.31
C PRO A 42 -36.58 -18.65 9.88
N LEU A 43 -37.69 -19.30 9.52
CA LEU A 43 -38.26 -19.24 8.17
C LEU A 43 -38.56 -17.79 7.73
N PHE A 44 -38.94 -16.94 8.69
CA PHE A 44 -39.14 -15.51 8.45
C PHE A 44 -37.85 -14.78 8.07
N ASP A 45 -36.74 -15.05 8.76
CA ASP A 45 -35.43 -14.46 8.45
C ASP A 45 -34.91 -14.97 7.09
N GLN A 46 -35.18 -16.23 6.73
CA GLN A 46 -34.88 -16.75 5.39
C GLN A 46 -35.67 -16.03 4.29
N LEU A 47 -36.97 -15.81 4.52
CA LEU A 47 -37.84 -15.10 3.59
C LEU A 47 -37.42 -13.63 3.46
N GLN A 48 -37.09 -13.00 4.59
CA GLN A 48 -36.59 -11.63 4.68
C GLN A 48 -35.28 -11.46 3.90
N ASN A 49 -34.35 -12.41 4.03
CA ASN A 49 -33.11 -12.42 3.26
C ASN A 49 -33.36 -12.61 1.77
N ARG A 50 -34.29 -13.52 1.38
CA ARG A 50 -34.69 -13.70 -0.04
C ARG A 50 -35.34 -12.46 -0.64
N MET A 51 -36.01 -11.64 0.15
CA MET A 51 -36.63 -10.40 -0.28
C MET A 51 -35.67 -9.19 -0.26
N GLY A 52 -34.38 -9.39 0.05
CA GLY A 52 -33.41 -8.30 0.11
C GLY A 52 -33.55 -7.38 1.33
N LEU A 53 -34.27 -7.82 2.37
CA LEU A 53 -34.58 -7.04 3.58
C LEU A 53 -33.77 -7.48 4.80
N GLY A 54 -32.72 -8.29 4.61
CA GLY A 54 -31.93 -8.89 5.70
C GLY A 54 -31.23 -7.90 6.64
N GLY A 55 -31.01 -6.66 6.19
CA GLY A 55 -30.44 -5.58 7.03
C GLY A 55 -31.42 -4.92 8.00
N ILE A 56 -32.70 -5.27 7.94
CA ILE A 56 -33.75 -4.69 8.80
C ILE A 56 -33.96 -5.59 10.02
N ASN A 57 -34.16 -5.01 11.20
CA ASN A 57 -34.49 -5.80 12.40
C ASN A 57 -35.82 -6.57 12.16
N SER A 58 -35.79 -7.89 12.32
CA SER A 58 -36.93 -8.78 12.05
C SER A 58 -38.18 -8.39 12.83
N GLY A 59 -38.03 -7.90 14.07
CA GLY A 59 -39.14 -7.42 14.90
C GLY A 59 -39.80 -6.15 14.36
N LEU A 60 -39.00 -5.18 13.90
CA LEU A 60 -39.52 -3.96 13.27
C LEU A 60 -40.23 -4.28 11.94
N LEU A 61 -39.66 -5.20 11.15
CA LEU A 61 -40.25 -5.62 9.88
C LEU A 61 -41.60 -6.32 10.08
N PHE A 62 -41.72 -7.15 11.12
CA PHE A 62 -42.98 -7.78 11.48
C PHE A 62 -44.05 -6.75 11.89
N ILE A 63 -43.69 -5.75 12.71
CA ILE A 63 -44.60 -4.66 13.09
C ILE A 63 -45.05 -3.89 11.84
N ALA A 64 -44.12 -3.57 10.92
CA ALA A 64 -44.45 -2.87 9.69
C ALA A 64 -45.41 -3.68 8.79
N ILE A 65 -45.19 -4.98 8.63
CA ILE A 65 -46.11 -5.89 7.90
C ILE A 65 -47.48 -5.91 8.58
N ALA A 66 -47.51 -5.98 9.91
CA ALA A 66 -48.76 -6.00 10.65
C ALA A 66 -49.56 -4.69 10.46
N LEU A 67 -48.91 -3.54 10.57
CA LEU A 67 -49.54 -2.24 10.30
C LEU A 67 -50.05 -2.14 8.87
N TRP A 68 -49.28 -2.64 7.90
CA TRP A 68 -49.70 -2.70 6.49
C TRP A 68 -50.92 -3.59 6.27
N ALA A 69 -50.96 -4.76 6.90
CA ALA A 69 -52.09 -5.67 6.82
C ALA A 69 -53.36 -5.05 7.43
N ALA A 70 -53.22 -4.30 8.53
CA ALA A 70 -54.33 -3.57 9.14
C ALA A 70 -54.87 -2.45 8.23
N ILE A 71 -54.00 -1.69 7.58
CA ILE A 71 -54.38 -0.67 6.58
C ILE A 71 -55.13 -1.32 5.41
N PHE A 72 -54.59 -2.42 4.87
CA PHE A 72 -55.22 -3.17 3.79
C PHE A 72 -56.61 -3.70 4.18
N ALA A 73 -56.72 -4.34 5.34
CA ALA A 73 -57.98 -4.89 5.83
C ALA A 73 -59.04 -3.80 6.04
N SER A 74 -58.64 -2.65 6.59
CA SER A 74 -59.53 -1.50 6.79
C SER A 74 -60.09 -0.98 5.44
N LEU A 75 -59.22 -0.79 4.45
CA LEU A 75 -59.63 -0.34 3.11
C LEU A 75 -60.50 -1.37 2.39
N ALA A 76 -60.16 -2.66 2.49
CA ALA A 76 -60.90 -3.75 1.86
C ALA A 76 -62.30 -3.92 2.47
N LEU A 77 -62.42 -3.87 3.79
CA LEU A 77 -63.71 -3.90 4.50
C LEU A 77 -64.55 -2.65 4.17
N GLY A 78 -63.91 -1.48 4.10
CA GLY A 78 -64.56 -0.24 3.65
C GLY A 78 -65.14 -0.37 2.23
N LEU A 79 -64.37 -0.93 1.30
CA LEU A 79 -64.80 -1.15 -0.08
C LEU A 79 -65.96 -2.17 -0.15
N LEU A 80 -65.85 -3.29 0.56
CA LEU A 80 -66.90 -4.30 0.67
C LEU A 80 -68.20 -3.73 1.24
N GLY A 81 -68.10 -2.88 2.27
CA GLY A 81 -69.25 -2.21 2.86
C GLY A 81 -69.97 -1.30 1.86
N VAL A 82 -69.22 -0.55 1.05
CA VAL A 82 -69.78 0.28 -0.01
C VAL A 82 -70.43 -0.59 -1.09
N LEU A 83 -69.76 -1.64 -1.56
CA LEU A 83 -70.33 -2.59 -2.54
C LEU A 83 -71.62 -3.25 -2.04
N TRP A 84 -71.66 -3.63 -0.76
CA TRP A 84 -72.85 -4.22 -0.15
C TRP A 84 -74.05 -3.26 -0.13
N SER A 85 -73.81 -1.96 0.10
CA SER A 85 -74.86 -0.95 0.04
C SER A 85 -75.48 -0.81 -1.36
N PHE A 86 -74.70 -0.98 -2.42
CA PHE A 86 -75.20 -0.96 -3.80
C PHE A 86 -76.02 -2.21 -4.15
N ILE A 87 -75.69 -3.37 -3.58
CA ILE A 87 -76.43 -4.63 -3.81
C ILE A 87 -77.82 -4.56 -3.18
N LEU A 88 -77.93 -4.01 -1.96
CA LEU A 88 -79.19 -3.91 -1.24
C LEU A 88 -80.09 -2.77 -1.74
N SER A 89 -79.52 -1.71 -2.32
CA SER A 89 -80.26 -0.54 -2.81
C SER A 89 -79.74 -0.05 -4.16
N PRO A 90 -80.09 -0.74 -5.27
CA PRO A 90 -79.48 -0.52 -6.58
C PRO A 90 -79.95 0.76 -7.30
N ILE A 91 -81.09 1.36 -6.91
CA ILE A 91 -81.68 2.53 -7.59
C ILE A 91 -82.08 3.59 -6.54
N PRO A 92 -81.57 4.84 -6.63
CA PRO A 92 -81.91 5.90 -5.69
C PRO A 92 -83.36 6.39 -5.88
N GLN A 93 -84.11 6.53 -4.79
CA GLN A 93 -85.42 7.20 -4.79
C GLN A 93 -85.23 8.74 -4.84
N GLU A 94 -86.25 9.49 -5.30
CA GLU A 94 -86.22 10.96 -5.38
C GLU A 94 -85.97 11.58 -3.99
N GLY A 95 -84.70 11.89 -3.70
CA GLY A 95 -84.22 12.41 -2.42
C GLY A 95 -82.79 11.99 -2.06
N GLU A 96 -82.31 10.84 -2.56
CA GLU A 96 -81.03 10.24 -2.15
C GLU A 96 -79.89 10.35 -3.18
N ILE A 97 -80.09 11.07 -4.28
CA ILE A 97 -79.15 11.17 -5.41
C ILE A 97 -77.75 11.65 -4.99
N TRP A 98 -77.67 12.58 -4.02
CA TRP A 98 -76.39 13.09 -3.50
C TRP A 98 -75.62 12.02 -2.70
N ASN A 99 -76.30 11.24 -1.86
CA ASN A 99 -75.69 10.14 -1.10
C ASN A 99 -75.20 9.02 -2.03
N TRP A 100 -75.96 8.73 -3.07
CA TRP A 100 -75.59 7.77 -4.10
C TRP A 100 -74.32 8.21 -4.86
N ARG A 101 -74.25 9.47 -5.32
CA ARG A 101 -73.05 10.05 -5.97
C ARG A 101 -71.82 10.01 -5.07
N PHE A 102 -71.98 10.33 -3.79
CA PHE A 102 -70.88 10.29 -2.81
C PHE A 102 -70.41 8.85 -2.56
N SER A 103 -71.31 7.87 -2.60
CA SER A 103 -70.97 6.45 -2.48
C SER A 103 -70.19 5.93 -3.69
N VAL A 104 -70.53 6.38 -4.90
CA VAL A 104 -69.75 6.11 -6.12
C VAL A 104 -68.34 6.72 -6.00
N ALA A 105 -68.24 7.99 -5.58
CA ALA A 105 -66.94 8.65 -5.38
C ALA A 105 -66.07 7.93 -4.33
N LYS A 106 -66.66 7.50 -3.22
CA LYS A 106 -65.98 6.69 -2.19
C LYS A 106 -65.48 5.36 -2.74
N MET A 107 -66.28 4.66 -3.55
CA MET A 107 -65.89 3.39 -4.16
C MET A 107 -64.65 3.57 -5.04
N THR A 108 -64.65 4.60 -5.91
CA THR A 108 -63.51 4.91 -6.77
C THR A 108 -62.27 5.27 -5.95
N ALA A 109 -62.41 6.10 -4.92
CA ALA A 109 -61.31 6.49 -4.05
C ALA A 109 -60.72 5.28 -3.28
N LEU A 110 -61.57 4.43 -2.69
CA LEU A 110 -61.17 3.22 -1.98
C LEU A 110 -60.52 2.19 -2.89
N THR A 111 -61.03 2.03 -4.12
CA THR A 111 -60.44 1.13 -5.11
C THR A 111 -59.04 1.61 -5.52
N ALA A 112 -58.88 2.90 -5.79
CA ALA A 112 -57.59 3.49 -6.14
C ALA A 112 -56.58 3.41 -4.99
N THR A 113 -57.01 3.71 -3.75
CA THR A 113 -56.13 3.59 -2.57
C THR A 113 -55.77 2.15 -2.25
N LEU A 114 -56.72 1.21 -2.33
CA LEU A 114 -56.44 -0.22 -2.15
C LEU A 114 -55.44 -0.73 -3.20
N GLY A 115 -55.59 -0.31 -4.46
CA GLY A 115 -54.63 -0.60 -5.52
C GLY A 115 -53.22 -0.07 -5.21
N ALA A 116 -53.11 1.17 -4.72
CA ALA A 116 -51.82 1.75 -4.32
C ALA A 116 -51.20 1.04 -3.11
N VAL A 117 -52.01 0.68 -2.10
CA VAL A 117 -51.60 -0.08 -0.91
C VAL A 117 -51.07 -1.46 -1.28
N VAL A 118 -51.71 -2.14 -2.23
CA VAL A 118 -51.24 -3.42 -2.76
C VAL A 118 -49.95 -3.25 -3.55
N ALA A 119 -49.85 -2.24 -4.42
CA ALA A 119 -48.70 -2.06 -5.31
C ALA A 119 -47.40 -1.70 -4.58
N LEU A 120 -47.47 -0.87 -3.53
CA LEU A 120 -46.30 -0.31 -2.85
C LEU A 120 -45.31 -1.34 -2.28
N PRO A 121 -45.71 -2.39 -1.54
CA PRO A 121 -44.76 -3.39 -1.05
C PRO A 121 -44.05 -4.13 -2.20
N PHE A 122 -44.75 -4.45 -3.28
CA PHE A 122 -44.14 -5.10 -4.44
C PHE A 122 -43.13 -4.18 -5.15
N THR A 123 -43.40 -2.88 -5.26
CA THR A 123 -42.45 -1.95 -5.88
C THR A 123 -41.19 -1.78 -5.03
N LEU A 124 -41.31 -1.70 -3.70
CA LEU A 124 -40.18 -1.62 -2.78
C LEU A 124 -39.31 -2.89 -2.78
N ILE A 125 -39.94 -4.08 -2.76
CA ILE A 125 -39.23 -5.37 -2.87
C ILE A 125 -38.54 -5.48 -4.24
N ARG A 126 -39.22 -5.08 -5.32
CA ARG A 126 -38.63 -5.08 -6.65
C ARG A 126 -37.42 -4.15 -6.74
N LEU A 127 -37.50 -2.95 -6.15
CA LEU A 127 -36.42 -1.97 -6.18
C LEU A 127 -35.18 -2.45 -5.43
N THR A 128 -35.38 -3.03 -4.24
CA THR A 128 -34.28 -3.62 -3.45
C THR A 128 -33.65 -4.80 -4.15
N PHE A 129 -34.46 -5.74 -4.66
CA PHE A 129 -33.95 -6.89 -5.42
C PHE A 129 -33.19 -6.47 -6.69
N THR A 130 -33.73 -5.50 -7.44
CA THR A 130 -33.07 -4.95 -8.64
C THR A 130 -31.73 -4.33 -8.26
N ARG A 131 -31.67 -3.57 -7.16
CA ARG A 131 -30.43 -2.97 -6.67
C ARG A 131 -29.37 -4.03 -6.34
N THR A 132 -29.71 -5.04 -5.56
CA THR A 132 -28.76 -6.11 -5.19
C THR A 132 -28.31 -6.90 -6.41
N GLN A 133 -29.20 -7.17 -7.37
CA GLN A 133 -28.83 -7.78 -8.65
C GLN A 133 -27.87 -6.91 -9.45
N THR A 134 -28.11 -5.60 -9.52
CA THR A 134 -27.20 -4.68 -10.22
C THR A 134 -25.84 -4.60 -9.54
N GLU A 135 -25.78 -4.54 -8.21
CA GLU A 135 -24.53 -4.54 -7.45
C GLU A 135 -23.74 -5.84 -7.71
N THR A 136 -24.40 -7.00 -7.65
CA THR A 136 -23.77 -8.31 -7.93
C THR A 136 -23.28 -8.40 -9.38
N ALA A 137 -24.06 -7.89 -10.35
CA ALA A 137 -23.67 -7.90 -11.76
C ALA A 137 -22.47 -6.97 -12.04
N VAL A 138 -22.40 -5.81 -11.37
CA VAL A 138 -21.25 -4.90 -11.44
C VAL A 138 -20.01 -5.57 -10.85
N GLU A 139 -20.12 -6.23 -9.71
CA GLU A 139 -19.01 -6.98 -9.11
C GLU A 139 -18.53 -8.14 -10.01
N ALA A 140 -19.47 -8.89 -10.61
CA ALA A 140 -19.15 -9.96 -11.55
C ALA A 140 -18.40 -9.43 -12.78
N LEU A 141 -18.91 -8.38 -13.41
CA LEU A 141 -18.26 -7.73 -14.55
C LEU A 141 -16.88 -7.21 -14.18
N PHE A 142 -16.72 -6.62 -13.00
CA PHE A 142 -15.43 -6.13 -12.53
C PHE A 142 -14.42 -7.27 -12.33
N ASN A 143 -14.86 -8.40 -11.76
CA ASN A 143 -14.02 -9.59 -11.65
C ASN A 143 -13.62 -10.15 -13.02
N ASP A 144 -14.53 -10.16 -13.99
CA ASP A 144 -14.24 -10.60 -15.36
C ASP A 144 -13.21 -9.69 -16.03
N LYS A 145 -13.30 -8.36 -15.84
CA LYS A 145 -12.30 -7.40 -16.33
C LYS A 145 -10.92 -7.66 -15.74
N ILE A 146 -10.82 -7.93 -14.43
CA ILE A 146 -9.55 -8.29 -13.79
C ILE A 146 -9.00 -9.59 -14.39
N ASN A 147 -9.83 -10.63 -14.49
CA ASN A 147 -9.39 -11.93 -14.99
C ASN A 147 -8.90 -11.83 -16.45
N ALA A 148 -9.61 -11.10 -17.30
CA ALA A 148 -9.19 -10.85 -18.68
C ALA A 148 -7.85 -10.09 -18.76
N ALA A 149 -7.64 -9.10 -17.90
CA ALA A 149 -6.35 -8.42 -17.82
C ALA A 149 -5.23 -9.36 -17.32
N VAL A 150 -5.52 -10.25 -16.36
CA VAL A 150 -4.54 -11.24 -15.88
C VAL A 150 -4.19 -12.26 -16.96
N GLU A 151 -5.15 -12.74 -17.74
CA GLU A 151 -4.87 -13.61 -18.90
C GLU A 151 -3.93 -12.91 -19.89
N ASP A 152 -4.16 -11.62 -20.13
CA ASP A 152 -3.32 -10.80 -21.01
C ASP A 152 -1.91 -10.53 -20.46
N LEU A 153 -1.66 -10.71 -19.16
CA LEU A 153 -0.28 -10.66 -18.60
C LEU A 153 0.61 -11.79 -19.12
N HIS A 154 0.02 -12.89 -19.59
CA HIS A 154 0.75 -14.02 -20.16
C HIS A 154 0.66 -14.07 -21.69
N ALA A 155 0.19 -12.99 -22.32
CA ALA A 155 -0.02 -12.96 -23.77
C ALA A 155 1.26 -13.28 -24.56
N GLN A 156 1.09 -14.04 -25.64
CA GLN A 156 2.12 -14.39 -26.62
C GLN A 156 1.60 -14.11 -28.03
N ARG A 157 2.52 -13.80 -28.94
CA ARG A 157 2.27 -13.57 -30.36
C ARG A 157 3.13 -14.50 -31.20
N GLN A 158 2.61 -14.89 -32.36
CA GLN A 158 3.37 -15.64 -33.35
C GLN A 158 4.20 -14.68 -34.21
N ILE A 159 5.48 -14.99 -34.37
CA ILE A 159 6.36 -14.28 -35.30
C ILE A 159 6.95 -15.28 -36.29
N SER A 160 7.09 -14.86 -37.53
CA SER A 160 7.81 -15.63 -38.55
C SER A 160 9.28 -15.24 -38.49
N VAL A 161 10.12 -16.14 -38.00
CA VAL A 161 11.57 -15.96 -37.95
C VAL A 161 12.18 -16.62 -39.17
N GLU A 162 13.08 -15.90 -39.85
CA GLU A 162 13.86 -16.47 -40.95
C GLU A 162 15.05 -17.25 -40.35
N VAL A 163 15.03 -18.57 -40.52
CA VAL A 163 16.11 -19.47 -40.13
C VAL A 163 16.91 -19.81 -41.38
N THR A 164 18.23 -19.62 -41.32
CA THR A 164 19.14 -19.95 -42.42
C THR A 164 19.89 -21.22 -42.07
N ASP A 165 19.71 -22.27 -42.89
CA ASP A 165 20.48 -23.51 -42.82
C ASP A 165 21.25 -23.70 -44.15
N GLY A 166 22.55 -23.43 -44.11
CA GLY A 166 23.40 -23.38 -45.30
C GLY A 166 23.02 -22.22 -46.25
N GLU A 167 22.68 -22.54 -47.50
CA GLU A 167 22.18 -21.57 -48.51
C GLU A 167 20.65 -21.43 -48.50
N THR A 168 19.94 -22.22 -47.68
CA THR A 168 18.47 -22.29 -47.67
C THR A 168 17.90 -21.39 -46.60
N LYS A 169 16.99 -20.50 -46.99
CA LYS A 169 16.23 -19.62 -46.07
C LYS A 169 14.83 -20.17 -45.89
N THR A 170 14.47 -20.55 -44.68
CA THR A 170 13.13 -21.03 -44.31
C THR A 170 12.52 -20.13 -43.25
N HIS A 171 11.19 -19.91 -43.32
CA HIS A 171 10.47 -19.18 -42.29
C HIS A 171 9.87 -20.16 -41.29
N GLU A 172 10.23 -20.04 -40.02
CA GLU A 172 9.66 -20.81 -38.92
C GLU A 172 8.75 -19.93 -38.06
N THR A 173 7.61 -20.46 -37.65
CA THR A 173 6.69 -19.76 -36.73
C THR A 173 7.12 -20.03 -35.29
N VAL A 174 7.52 -18.99 -34.58
CA VAL A 174 7.95 -19.04 -33.17
C VAL A 174 6.98 -18.24 -32.31
N TRP A 175 6.64 -18.78 -31.14
CA TRP A 175 5.90 -18.06 -30.12
C TRP A 175 6.84 -17.16 -29.32
N GLN A 176 6.49 -15.88 -29.22
CA GLN A 176 7.21 -14.90 -28.42
C GLN A 176 6.24 -14.16 -27.52
N ASP A 177 6.70 -13.77 -26.33
CA ASP A 177 5.93 -12.91 -25.43
C ASP A 177 5.48 -11.61 -26.11
N ASP A 178 4.18 -11.30 -25.99
CA ASP A 178 3.61 -10.05 -26.50
C ASP A 178 3.73 -8.95 -25.45
N VAL A 179 4.94 -8.39 -25.32
CA VAL A 179 5.27 -7.34 -24.35
C VAL A 179 4.35 -6.12 -24.46
N THR A 180 3.86 -5.79 -25.66
CA THR A 180 2.92 -4.67 -25.87
C THR A 180 1.57 -4.97 -25.24
N ARG A 181 1.02 -6.17 -25.49
CA ARG A 181 -0.26 -6.59 -24.90
C ARG A 181 -0.17 -6.74 -23.38
N ARG A 182 0.95 -7.23 -22.86
CA ARG A 182 1.22 -7.33 -21.42
C ARG A 182 1.28 -5.96 -20.76
N ASN A 183 1.94 -4.98 -21.37
CA ASN A 183 1.91 -3.59 -20.88
C ASN A 183 0.48 -3.04 -20.83
N GLY A 184 -0.30 -3.22 -21.90
CA GLY A 184 -1.71 -2.79 -21.90
C GLY A 184 -2.59 -3.54 -20.88
N ALA A 185 -2.21 -4.75 -20.48
CA ALA A 185 -2.85 -5.46 -19.37
C ALA A 185 -2.52 -4.86 -18.01
N ILE A 186 -1.25 -4.53 -17.78
CA ILE A 186 -0.77 -3.86 -16.56
C ILE A 186 -1.45 -2.49 -16.39
N ASP A 187 -1.54 -1.70 -17.46
CA ASP A 187 -2.19 -0.38 -17.44
C ASP A 187 -3.70 -0.51 -17.16
N ARG A 188 -4.35 -1.54 -17.72
CA ARG A 188 -5.77 -1.84 -17.40
C ARG A 188 -5.95 -2.23 -15.94
N LEU A 189 -5.05 -3.00 -15.35
CA LEU A 189 -5.11 -3.34 -13.94
C LEU A 189 -4.99 -2.09 -13.06
N GLU A 190 -4.09 -1.16 -13.39
CA GLU A 190 -4.00 0.14 -12.71
C GLU A 190 -5.32 0.93 -12.83
N GLY A 191 -5.89 1.02 -14.04
CA GLY A 191 -7.17 1.68 -14.29
C GLY A 191 -8.33 1.07 -13.49
N LEU A 192 -8.37 -0.27 -13.36
CA LEU A 192 -9.37 -0.96 -12.54
C LEU A 192 -9.23 -0.63 -11.05
N VAL A 193 -8.00 -0.42 -10.56
CA VAL A 193 -7.78 0.06 -9.19
C VAL A 193 -8.27 1.51 -9.02
N GLN A 194 -8.10 2.36 -10.03
CA GLN A 194 -8.65 3.71 -10.00
C GLN A 194 -10.19 3.71 -9.96
N GLU A 195 -10.84 2.80 -10.69
CA GLU A 195 -12.30 2.62 -10.66
C GLU A 195 -12.78 2.06 -9.32
N ASN A 196 -12.04 1.10 -8.73
CA ASN A 196 -12.37 0.47 -7.46
C ASN A 196 -11.11 0.24 -6.62
N PRO A 197 -10.76 1.19 -5.73
CA PRO A 197 -9.55 1.13 -4.90
C PRO A 197 -9.46 -0.12 -4.00
N ALA A 198 -10.58 -0.75 -3.65
CA ALA A 198 -10.59 -1.99 -2.86
C ALA A 198 -9.90 -3.16 -3.58
N SER A 199 -9.75 -3.08 -4.91
CA SER A 199 -9.06 -4.08 -5.72
C SER A 199 -7.53 -3.96 -5.69
N ALA A 200 -6.97 -2.86 -5.15
CA ALA A 200 -5.53 -2.58 -5.14
C ALA A 200 -4.72 -3.72 -4.54
N GLU A 201 -5.19 -4.33 -3.46
CA GLU A 201 -4.50 -5.45 -2.82
C GLU A 201 -4.36 -6.67 -3.73
N ARG A 202 -5.44 -7.00 -4.47
CA ARG A 202 -5.46 -8.15 -5.38
C ARG A 202 -4.52 -7.89 -6.55
N VAL A 203 -4.57 -6.70 -7.13
CA VAL A 203 -3.69 -6.28 -8.23
C VAL A 203 -2.23 -6.24 -7.78
N ALA A 204 -1.94 -5.72 -6.59
CA ALA A 204 -0.59 -5.68 -6.05
C ALA A 204 0.03 -7.08 -5.91
N ARG A 205 -0.74 -8.05 -5.40
CA ARG A 205 -0.30 -9.45 -5.31
C ARG A 205 -0.05 -10.07 -6.69
N MET A 206 -0.95 -9.85 -7.64
CA MET A 206 -0.81 -10.38 -9.01
C MET A 206 0.44 -9.84 -9.71
N LEU A 207 0.65 -8.52 -9.68
CA LEU A 207 1.82 -7.90 -10.29
C LEU A 207 3.12 -8.29 -9.57
N SER A 208 3.09 -8.48 -8.24
CA SER A 208 4.24 -9.00 -7.49
C SER A 208 4.64 -10.40 -7.94
N VAL A 209 3.66 -11.31 -8.10
CA VAL A 209 3.88 -12.68 -8.61
C VAL A 209 4.41 -12.62 -10.04
N TYR A 210 3.80 -11.81 -10.90
CA TYR A 210 4.20 -11.64 -12.29
C TYR A 210 5.69 -11.24 -12.42
N VAL A 211 6.13 -10.22 -11.67
CA VAL A 211 7.52 -9.77 -11.69
C VAL A 211 8.46 -10.85 -11.14
N ARG A 212 8.05 -11.59 -10.11
CA ARG A 212 8.83 -12.69 -9.54
C ARG A 212 8.98 -13.86 -10.50
N GLU A 213 7.94 -14.24 -11.23
CA GLU A 213 8.00 -15.29 -12.25
C GLU A 213 8.91 -14.88 -13.40
N LEU A 214 8.73 -13.68 -13.94
CA LEU A 214 9.61 -13.19 -15.01
C LEU A 214 11.07 -13.06 -14.55
N SER A 215 11.32 -12.70 -13.29
CA SER A 215 12.69 -12.68 -12.75
C SER A 215 13.34 -14.07 -12.69
N GLN A 216 12.56 -15.16 -12.74
CA GLN A 216 13.11 -16.51 -12.83
C GLN A 216 13.60 -16.82 -14.24
N GLU A 217 12.93 -16.32 -15.26
CA GLU A 217 13.30 -16.47 -16.67
C GLU A 217 14.44 -15.50 -17.05
N TYR A 218 14.29 -14.24 -16.66
CA TYR A 218 15.22 -13.15 -16.95
C TYR A 218 16.18 -12.93 -15.78
N LYS A 219 17.23 -13.76 -15.73
CA LYS A 219 18.25 -13.72 -14.68
C LYS A 219 19.04 -12.39 -14.68
N PRO A 220 19.48 -11.93 -13.50
CA PRO A 220 20.31 -10.73 -13.39
C PRO A 220 21.64 -10.90 -14.13
N VAL A 221 22.14 -9.81 -14.70
CA VAL A 221 23.53 -9.74 -15.18
C VAL A 221 24.45 -9.93 -13.96
N PRO A 222 25.38 -10.88 -14.00
CA PRO A 222 26.29 -11.13 -12.89
C PRO A 222 27.09 -9.88 -12.54
N THR A 223 27.25 -9.65 -11.23
CA THR A 223 28.11 -8.57 -10.75
C THR A 223 29.57 -8.91 -11.06
N PRO A 224 30.34 -8.00 -11.67
CA PRO A 224 31.73 -8.28 -12.01
C PRO A 224 32.58 -8.53 -10.75
N GLU A 225 33.45 -9.52 -10.81
CA GLU A 225 34.43 -9.83 -9.77
C GLU A 225 35.55 -8.78 -9.78
N THR A 226 35.29 -7.63 -9.17
CA THR A 226 36.27 -6.56 -9.05
C THR A 226 36.18 -5.92 -7.67
N THR A 227 37.34 -5.64 -7.08
CA THR A 227 37.46 -4.79 -5.89
C THR A 227 37.39 -3.31 -6.26
N ASN A 228 37.57 -2.96 -7.54
CA ASN A 228 37.56 -1.58 -7.99
C ASN A 228 36.13 -1.01 -8.07
N ARG A 229 35.85 -0.09 -7.16
CA ARG A 229 34.56 0.57 -6.98
C ARG A 229 34.13 1.40 -8.21
N GLN A 230 35.08 1.98 -8.94
CA GLN A 230 34.78 2.77 -10.15
C GLN A 230 34.36 1.88 -11.32
N ASN A 231 34.98 0.70 -11.47
CA ASN A 231 34.58 -0.29 -12.45
C ASN A 231 33.17 -0.82 -12.17
N LEU A 232 32.89 -1.14 -10.90
CA LEU A 232 31.56 -1.56 -10.45
C LEU A 232 30.49 -0.51 -10.76
N ARG A 233 30.76 0.78 -10.50
CA ARG A 233 29.84 1.88 -10.85
C ARG A 233 29.63 2.03 -12.35
N THR A 234 30.71 1.94 -13.13
CA THR A 234 30.63 2.05 -14.59
C THR A 234 29.83 0.91 -15.19
N TRP A 235 29.96 -0.30 -14.63
CA TRP A 235 29.12 -1.44 -14.97
C TRP A 235 27.66 -1.20 -14.59
N ALA A 236 27.39 -0.81 -13.33
CA ALA A 236 26.03 -0.61 -12.84
C ALA A 236 25.26 0.45 -13.66
N ARG A 237 25.92 1.53 -14.10
CA ARG A 237 25.32 2.57 -14.95
C ARG A 237 24.95 2.12 -16.36
N LYS A 238 25.52 1.02 -16.85
CA LYS A 238 25.21 0.45 -18.17
C LYS A 238 24.03 -0.52 -18.11
N LEU A 239 23.58 -0.89 -16.91
CA LEU A 239 22.42 -1.75 -16.74
C LEU A 239 21.16 -0.96 -17.12
N ASN A 240 20.31 -1.61 -17.90
CA ASN A 240 18.99 -1.12 -18.28
C ASN A 240 17.95 -2.13 -17.86
N ALA A 241 16.70 -1.69 -17.73
CA ALA A 241 15.59 -2.58 -17.46
C ALA A 241 15.52 -3.72 -18.49
N VAL A 242 15.51 -4.95 -18.01
CA VAL A 242 15.57 -6.16 -18.84
C VAL A 242 14.35 -6.26 -19.77
N ARG A 243 13.17 -5.90 -19.26
CA ARG A 243 11.92 -5.84 -20.03
C ARG A 243 11.05 -4.66 -19.59
N SER A 244 10.37 -4.05 -20.55
CA SER A 244 9.50 -2.90 -20.30
C SER A 244 8.24 -3.25 -19.51
N ASP A 245 7.65 -4.43 -19.73
CA ASP A 245 6.47 -4.90 -18.98
C ASP A 245 6.80 -5.25 -17.52
N MET A 246 7.97 -5.83 -17.25
CA MET A 246 8.46 -5.98 -15.87
C MET A 246 8.62 -4.63 -15.17
N GLN A 247 9.25 -3.66 -15.84
CA GLN A 247 9.40 -2.33 -15.30
C GLN A 247 8.04 -1.68 -15.07
N ASN A 248 7.13 -1.73 -16.05
CA ASN A 248 5.79 -1.15 -15.93
C ASN A 248 5.00 -1.77 -14.77
N ALA A 249 5.06 -3.09 -14.58
CA ALA A 249 4.41 -3.75 -13.45
C ALA A 249 4.91 -3.18 -12.10
N VAL A 250 6.23 -2.98 -11.95
CA VAL A 250 6.81 -2.39 -10.74
C VAL A 250 6.49 -0.90 -10.61
N LEU A 251 6.43 -0.16 -11.72
CA LEU A 251 5.99 1.23 -11.75
C LEU A 251 4.55 1.35 -11.25
N VAL A 252 3.63 0.52 -11.75
CA VAL A 252 2.24 0.45 -11.28
C VAL A 252 2.20 0.13 -9.80
N LEU A 253 2.91 -0.90 -9.33
CA LEU A 253 3.00 -1.25 -7.90
C LEU A 253 3.39 -0.06 -7.03
N GLY A 254 4.37 0.73 -7.48
CA GLY A 254 4.82 1.93 -6.78
C GLY A 254 3.84 3.11 -6.82
N ARG A 255 2.95 3.16 -7.83
CA ARG A 255 1.89 4.16 -7.95
C ARG A 255 0.62 3.78 -7.22
N LEU A 256 0.33 2.49 -6.99
CA LEU A 256 -0.91 2.04 -6.35
C LEU A 256 -1.15 2.71 -5.00
N GLN A 257 -0.10 2.89 -4.18
CA GLN A 257 -0.20 3.56 -2.88
C GLN A 257 -0.57 5.05 -2.97
N SER A 258 -0.38 5.69 -4.13
CA SER A 258 -0.73 7.09 -4.38
C SER A 258 -2.14 7.29 -4.91
N ILE A 259 -2.85 6.20 -5.27
CA ILE A 259 -4.21 6.26 -5.79
C ILE A 259 -5.17 6.61 -4.63
N SER A 260 -6.02 7.61 -4.85
CA SER A 260 -7.03 8.04 -3.87
C SER A 260 -7.97 6.89 -3.48
N GLY A 261 -8.17 6.68 -2.19
CA GLY A 261 -9.03 5.63 -1.65
C GLY A 261 -8.36 4.27 -1.46
N VAL A 262 -7.11 4.10 -1.89
CA VAL A 262 -6.34 2.88 -1.61
C VAL A 262 -5.88 2.92 -0.15
N THR A 263 -6.28 1.91 0.62
CA THR A 263 -5.76 1.69 1.98
C THR A 263 -4.33 1.18 1.91
N GLU A 264 -3.59 1.33 3.03
CA GLU A 264 -2.18 0.99 3.11
C GLU A 264 -1.87 -0.43 2.59
N LEU A 265 -1.07 -0.54 1.52
CA LEU A 265 -0.64 -1.81 0.90
C LEU A 265 0.54 -2.48 1.62
N ALA A 266 0.69 -2.22 2.92
CA ALA A 266 1.84 -2.67 3.71
C ALA A 266 2.03 -4.19 3.63
N GLY A 267 3.22 -4.62 3.22
CA GLY A 267 3.58 -6.03 3.12
C GLY A 267 2.90 -6.82 1.99
N LEU A 268 2.04 -6.20 1.18
CA LEU A 268 1.38 -6.86 0.04
C LEU A 268 2.22 -6.84 -1.24
N VAL A 269 3.08 -5.83 -1.37
CA VAL A 269 4.04 -5.72 -2.47
C VAL A 269 5.29 -6.53 -2.12
N ASP A 270 5.40 -7.71 -2.73
CA ASP A 270 6.51 -8.64 -2.53
C ASP A 270 7.36 -8.77 -3.80
N LEU A 271 8.45 -8.03 -3.83
CA LEU A 271 9.46 -8.01 -4.88
C LEU A 271 10.75 -8.71 -4.41
N SER A 272 10.65 -9.61 -3.43
CA SER A 272 11.82 -10.35 -2.95
C SER A 272 12.45 -11.24 -4.03
N GLY A 273 13.78 -11.20 -4.10
CA GLY A 273 14.56 -11.96 -5.08
C GLY A 273 14.33 -11.61 -6.55
N THR A 274 13.63 -10.51 -6.85
CA THR A 274 13.32 -10.10 -8.22
C THR A 274 14.54 -9.47 -8.92
N ASN A 275 14.56 -9.54 -10.25
CA ASN A 275 15.54 -8.87 -11.08
C ASN A 275 15.02 -7.49 -11.51
N LEU A 276 15.55 -6.44 -10.89
CA LEU A 276 15.18 -5.04 -11.07
C LEU A 276 16.39 -4.18 -11.49
N GLN A 277 17.42 -4.80 -12.07
CA GLN A 277 18.65 -4.13 -12.47
C GLN A 277 18.36 -3.00 -13.47
N GLY A 278 18.88 -1.81 -13.19
CA GLY A 278 18.69 -0.63 -14.04
C GLY A 278 17.26 -0.09 -14.14
N PHE A 279 16.31 -0.57 -13.32
CA PHE A 279 14.93 -0.07 -13.36
C PHE A 279 14.87 1.38 -12.87
N ASP A 280 14.02 2.19 -13.50
CA ASP A 280 13.65 3.49 -12.95
C ASP A 280 12.48 3.35 -12.00
N LEU A 281 12.75 3.60 -10.72
CA LEU A 281 11.83 3.52 -9.58
C LEU A 281 11.79 4.85 -8.82
N SER A 282 12.29 5.93 -9.43
CA SER A 282 12.39 7.24 -8.79
C SER A 282 11.01 7.79 -8.44
N THR A 283 10.92 8.50 -7.31
CA THR A 283 9.70 9.13 -6.77
C THR A 283 8.54 8.20 -6.38
N LEU A 284 8.63 6.90 -6.67
CA LEU A 284 7.58 5.92 -6.37
C LEU A 284 7.48 5.58 -4.89
N SER A 285 6.31 5.06 -4.48
CA SER A 285 6.07 4.63 -3.10
C SER A 285 6.07 3.11 -2.94
N PHE A 286 7.00 2.63 -2.13
CA PHE A 286 7.11 1.23 -1.71
C PHE A 286 7.20 1.14 -0.18
N GLU A 287 6.51 2.03 0.53
CA GLU A 287 6.46 2.00 2.00
C GLU A 287 5.98 0.61 2.46
N LYS A 288 6.74 0.03 3.41
CA LYS A 288 6.50 -1.29 4.01
C LYS A 288 6.47 -2.46 3.01
N SER A 289 7.00 -2.30 1.80
CA SER A 289 7.13 -3.38 0.82
C SER A 289 8.31 -4.31 1.13
N ASN A 290 8.36 -5.47 0.46
CA ASN A 290 9.44 -6.43 0.59
C ASN A 290 10.31 -6.47 -0.69
N PHE A 291 11.56 -6.06 -0.58
CA PHE A 291 12.62 -6.13 -1.60
C PHE A 291 13.80 -7.01 -1.12
N SER A 292 13.57 -7.91 -0.17
CA SER A 292 14.65 -8.75 0.37
C SER A 292 15.30 -9.56 -0.74
N ALA A 293 16.63 -9.57 -0.81
CA ALA A 293 17.43 -10.21 -1.87
C ALA A 293 17.14 -9.75 -3.31
N ALA A 294 16.39 -8.67 -3.52
CA ALA A 294 16.14 -8.12 -4.85
C ALA A 294 17.44 -7.62 -5.50
N GLN A 295 17.53 -7.75 -6.81
CA GLN A 295 18.66 -7.32 -7.64
C GLN A 295 18.37 -5.92 -8.18
N LEU A 296 18.89 -4.89 -7.51
CA LEU A 296 18.66 -3.46 -7.77
C LEU A 296 19.94 -2.75 -8.24
N GLN A 297 20.93 -3.49 -8.76
CA GLN A 297 22.17 -2.90 -9.24
C GLN A 297 21.88 -1.87 -10.33
N GLY A 298 22.42 -0.67 -10.18
CA GLY A 298 22.18 0.45 -11.11
C GLY A 298 20.75 1.01 -11.14
N ALA A 299 19.82 0.52 -10.31
CA ALA A 299 18.45 1.02 -10.28
C ALA A 299 18.39 2.50 -9.85
N ASN A 300 17.47 3.25 -10.44
CA ASN A 300 17.19 4.63 -10.05
C ASN A 300 16.10 4.66 -8.97
N LEU A 301 16.47 4.90 -7.72
CA LEU A 301 15.60 5.02 -6.55
C LEU A 301 15.65 6.44 -5.97
N ARG A 302 16.00 7.46 -6.79
CA ARG A 302 16.04 8.86 -6.35
C ARG A 302 14.68 9.28 -5.83
N ASP A 303 14.66 9.90 -4.65
CA ASP A 303 13.46 10.39 -3.98
C ASP A 303 12.36 9.32 -3.76
N ALA A 304 12.68 8.03 -3.91
CA ALA A 304 11.74 6.94 -3.70
C ALA A 304 11.33 6.85 -2.22
N GLN A 305 10.07 6.51 -1.97
CA GLN A 305 9.54 6.33 -0.63
C GLN A 305 9.71 4.86 -0.20
N LEU A 306 10.71 4.61 0.64
CA LEU A 306 11.15 3.28 1.08
C LEU A 306 11.07 3.14 2.62
N GLN A 307 10.17 3.89 3.25
CA GLN A 307 9.99 3.88 4.70
C GLN A 307 9.61 2.48 5.15
N ARG A 308 10.32 1.95 6.14
CA ARG A 308 10.09 0.61 6.71
C ARG A 308 10.08 -0.53 5.68
N THR A 309 10.63 -0.32 4.48
CA THR A 309 10.77 -1.35 3.45
C THR A 309 11.85 -2.35 3.86
N SER A 310 11.65 -3.63 3.54
CA SER A 310 12.70 -4.64 3.72
C SER A 310 13.59 -4.71 2.49
N LEU A 311 14.82 -4.24 2.60
CA LEU A 311 15.91 -4.35 1.62
C LEU A 311 17.00 -5.32 2.12
N ARG A 312 16.63 -6.25 3.03
CA ARG A 312 17.57 -7.19 3.63
C ARG A 312 18.27 -8.01 2.54
N SER A 313 19.60 -8.01 2.56
CA SER A 313 20.42 -8.71 1.56
C SER A 313 20.16 -8.29 0.10
N ALA A 314 19.53 -7.13 -0.15
CA ALA A 314 19.33 -6.62 -1.50
C ALA A 314 20.65 -6.22 -2.15
N HIS A 315 20.74 -6.34 -3.47
CA HIS A 315 21.93 -5.98 -4.23
C HIS A 315 21.73 -4.59 -4.86
N LEU A 316 22.33 -3.57 -4.28
CA LEU A 316 22.15 -2.14 -4.60
C LEU A 316 23.44 -1.50 -5.13
N GLN A 317 24.38 -2.29 -5.65
CA GLN A 317 25.66 -1.78 -6.15
C GLN A 317 25.44 -0.72 -7.22
N GLY A 318 26.04 0.45 -7.03
CA GLY A 318 25.90 1.60 -7.92
C GLY A 318 24.47 2.14 -8.09
N ALA A 319 23.51 1.74 -7.26
CA ALA A 319 22.15 2.26 -7.30
C ALA A 319 22.09 3.75 -6.94
N PHE A 320 21.09 4.47 -7.45
CA PHE A 320 20.87 5.88 -7.17
C PHE A 320 19.78 6.07 -6.12
N LEU A 321 20.15 6.36 -4.87
CA LEU A 321 19.28 6.55 -3.71
C LEU A 321 19.30 8.00 -3.19
N ASN A 322 19.75 8.96 -4.00
CA ASN A 322 19.81 10.37 -3.56
C ASN A 322 18.41 10.84 -3.16
N GLY A 323 18.28 11.47 -1.99
CA GLY A 323 16.99 11.92 -1.45
C GLY A 323 16.00 10.82 -1.07
N ALA A 324 16.34 9.54 -1.23
CA ALA A 324 15.43 8.44 -0.94
C ALA A 324 15.00 8.42 0.54
N ARG A 325 13.73 8.12 0.80
CA ARG A 325 13.15 8.10 2.15
C ARG A 325 13.24 6.69 2.73
N LEU A 326 14.29 6.41 3.49
CA LEU A 326 14.61 5.09 4.06
C LEU A 326 14.35 5.03 5.57
N LEU A 327 13.49 5.89 6.12
CA LEU A 327 13.19 5.96 7.55
C LEU A 327 12.78 4.58 8.09
N GLY A 328 13.57 4.04 9.02
CA GLY A 328 13.33 2.74 9.64
C GLY A 328 13.38 1.53 8.69
N ALA A 329 13.90 1.69 7.47
CA ALA A 329 14.07 0.59 6.51
C ALA A 329 15.02 -0.48 7.04
N ASP A 330 14.79 -1.74 6.66
CA ASP A 330 15.67 -2.85 6.99
C ASP A 330 16.61 -3.15 5.82
N ILE A 331 17.84 -2.65 5.89
CA ILE A 331 18.88 -2.73 4.85
C ILE A 331 20.04 -3.61 5.34
N ARG A 332 19.79 -4.50 6.31
CA ARG A 332 20.81 -5.38 6.89
C ARG A 332 21.39 -6.29 5.81
N TRP A 333 22.71 -6.44 5.81
CA TRP A 333 23.45 -7.28 4.86
C TRP A 333 23.28 -6.90 3.38
N ALA A 334 22.72 -5.73 3.07
CA ALA A 334 22.59 -5.29 1.68
C ALA A 334 23.94 -4.89 1.08
N GLN A 335 24.05 -5.01 -0.24
CA GLN A 335 25.26 -4.72 -1.01
C GLN A 335 25.12 -3.33 -1.65
N LEU A 336 25.66 -2.28 -1.00
CA LEU A 336 25.55 -0.87 -1.37
C LEU A 336 26.85 -0.28 -1.94
N GLN A 337 27.79 -1.12 -2.37
CA GLN A 337 29.09 -0.67 -2.85
C GLN A 337 28.94 0.33 -4.00
N GLY A 338 29.55 1.50 -3.82
CA GLY A 338 29.48 2.60 -4.79
C GLY A 338 28.10 3.21 -5.01
N ALA A 339 27.08 2.90 -4.19
CA ALA A 339 25.75 3.48 -4.31
C ALA A 339 25.74 4.98 -3.96
N TYR A 340 24.77 5.71 -4.48
CA TYR A 340 24.61 7.16 -4.27
C TYR A 340 23.49 7.44 -3.27
N LEU A 341 23.81 7.78 -2.03
CA LEU A 341 22.86 8.06 -0.95
C LEU A 341 22.91 9.53 -0.49
N GLY A 342 23.32 10.45 -1.36
CA GLY A 342 23.41 11.87 -1.02
C GLY A 342 22.05 12.44 -0.60
N GLY A 343 21.99 13.05 0.59
CA GLY A 343 20.73 13.56 1.15
C GLY A 343 19.67 12.50 1.49
N ALA A 344 19.99 11.20 1.47
CA ALA A 344 19.03 10.15 1.80
C ALA A 344 18.58 10.24 3.27
N HIS A 345 17.32 9.90 3.53
CA HIS A 345 16.73 9.93 4.88
C HIS A 345 16.80 8.54 5.52
N LEU A 346 17.88 8.27 6.25
CA LEU A 346 18.21 6.95 6.83
C LEU A 346 17.97 6.87 8.34
N GLN A 347 17.20 7.81 8.92
CA GLN A 347 17.04 7.89 10.36
C GLN A 347 16.43 6.59 10.90
N GLY A 348 17.06 6.02 11.94
CA GLY A 348 16.65 4.74 12.53
C GLY A 348 16.69 3.52 11.58
N ALA A 349 17.22 3.65 10.36
CA ALA A 349 17.37 2.52 9.44
C ALA A 349 18.35 1.48 9.99
N LYS A 350 18.14 0.22 9.61
CA LYS A 350 18.97 -0.92 10.05
C LYS A 350 19.95 -1.29 8.94
N LEU A 351 21.21 -0.90 9.08
CA LEU A 351 22.30 -1.18 8.14
C LEU A 351 23.36 -2.13 8.72
N SER A 352 23.03 -2.90 9.76
CA SER A 352 23.99 -3.81 10.36
C SER A 352 24.51 -4.83 9.34
N GLY A 353 25.83 -4.93 9.22
CA GLY A 353 26.50 -5.79 8.24
C GLY A 353 26.33 -5.37 6.78
N ALA A 354 25.80 -4.18 6.48
CA ALA A 354 25.69 -3.69 5.11
C ALA A 354 27.06 -3.36 4.50
N LEU A 355 27.19 -3.57 3.19
CA LEU A 355 28.43 -3.36 2.44
C LEU A 355 28.37 -2.01 1.72
N LEU A 356 28.94 -0.97 2.31
CA LEU A 356 28.88 0.44 1.87
C LEU A 356 30.22 0.95 1.33
N GLN A 357 31.11 0.08 0.89
CA GLN A 357 32.44 0.49 0.42
C GLN A 357 32.34 1.49 -0.73
N GLY A 358 32.94 2.67 -0.53
CA GLY A 358 32.85 3.80 -1.46
C GLY A 358 31.44 4.27 -1.76
N ALA A 359 30.46 3.98 -0.92
CA ALA A 359 29.14 4.59 -1.05
C ALA A 359 29.26 6.12 -0.86
N TYR A 360 28.44 6.88 -1.58
CA TYR A 360 28.36 8.33 -1.47
C TYR A 360 27.23 8.73 -0.54
N LEU A 361 27.53 8.96 0.74
CA LEU A 361 26.60 9.47 1.75
C LEU A 361 26.83 10.96 2.04
N GLY A 362 27.64 11.64 1.22
CA GLY A 362 27.95 13.06 1.38
C GLY A 362 26.74 13.95 1.08
N GLY A 363 26.81 15.22 1.49
CA GLY A 363 25.78 16.21 1.18
C GLY A 363 24.56 16.11 2.10
N LYS A 364 24.82 15.95 3.41
CA LYS A 364 23.80 15.92 4.48
C LYS A 364 22.89 14.70 4.44
N ALA A 365 23.41 13.49 4.18
CA ALA A 365 22.62 12.29 4.47
C ALA A 365 22.21 12.24 5.95
N HIS A 366 20.95 11.88 6.22
CA HIS A 366 20.37 11.90 7.55
C HIS A 366 20.50 10.50 8.18
N LEU A 367 21.57 10.27 8.93
CA LEU A 367 21.93 8.98 9.55
C LEU A 367 21.65 8.96 11.07
N GLN A 368 20.77 9.83 11.57
CA GLN A 368 20.51 9.92 13.00
C GLN A 368 19.89 8.62 13.54
N GLY A 369 20.46 8.08 14.61
CA GLY A 369 19.97 6.84 15.22
C GLY A 369 20.12 5.58 14.37
N THR A 370 20.75 5.66 13.19
CA THR A 370 20.93 4.54 12.26
C THR A 370 21.80 3.45 12.90
N LYS A 371 21.46 2.18 12.62
CA LYS A 371 22.21 1.02 13.14
C LYS A 371 23.22 0.55 12.09
N LEU A 372 24.47 0.98 12.22
CA LEU A 372 25.60 0.66 11.34
C LEU A 372 26.56 -0.38 11.93
N ARG A 373 26.13 -1.11 12.98
CA ARG A 373 26.98 -2.13 13.61
C ARG A 373 27.54 -3.12 12.58
N ARG A 374 28.88 -3.31 12.54
CA ARG A 374 29.59 -4.17 11.57
C ARG A 374 29.38 -3.80 10.10
N ALA A 375 28.94 -2.58 9.81
CA ALA A 375 28.85 -2.09 8.43
C ALA A 375 30.26 -1.89 7.84
N GLN A 376 30.41 -2.16 6.54
CA GLN A 376 31.66 -2.00 5.82
C GLN A 376 31.65 -0.69 5.03
N LEU A 377 32.26 0.36 5.59
CA LEU A 377 32.25 1.74 5.11
C LEU A 377 33.61 2.18 4.54
N GLN A 378 34.47 1.23 4.13
CA GLN A 378 35.80 1.52 3.61
C GLN A 378 35.76 2.52 2.45
N GLY A 379 36.44 3.65 2.64
CA GLY A 379 36.47 4.76 1.70
C GLY A 379 35.10 5.33 1.34
N ALA A 380 34.08 5.15 2.17
CA ALA A 380 32.78 5.78 2.00
C ALA A 380 32.91 7.30 2.14
N HIS A 381 32.13 8.03 1.35
CA HIS A 381 32.10 9.49 1.42
C HIS A 381 30.98 9.93 2.36
N LEU A 382 31.31 10.38 3.56
CA LEU A 382 30.37 10.79 4.61
C LEU A 382 30.39 12.30 4.85
N ARG A 383 30.97 13.11 3.94
CA ARG A 383 31.06 14.56 4.11
C ARG A 383 29.74 15.21 4.50
N LEU A 384 29.72 15.96 5.59
CA LEU A 384 28.53 16.65 6.14
C LEU A 384 27.38 15.72 6.56
N ALA A 385 27.61 14.41 6.69
CA ALA A 385 26.56 13.48 7.10
C ALA A 385 26.17 13.66 8.58
N GLN A 386 24.90 13.44 8.90
CA GLN A 386 24.33 13.62 10.23
C GLN A 386 24.29 12.29 10.98
N LEU A 387 25.30 12.00 11.79
CA LEU A 387 25.52 10.70 12.47
C LEU A 387 25.18 10.74 13.96
N GLN A 388 24.41 11.73 14.41
CA GLN A 388 24.01 11.86 15.82
C GLN A 388 23.23 10.63 16.29
N GLY A 389 23.71 9.97 17.33
CA GLY A 389 23.09 8.74 17.88
C GLY A 389 23.22 7.50 17.00
N ALA A 390 23.98 7.57 15.90
CA ALA A 390 24.27 6.39 15.09
C ALA A 390 25.09 5.37 15.88
N ASP A 391 24.81 4.09 15.64
CA ASP A 391 25.58 2.98 16.21
C ASP A 391 26.58 2.49 15.17
N LEU A 392 27.83 2.96 15.27
CA LEU A 392 28.96 2.55 14.41
C LEU A 392 29.80 1.45 15.07
N SER A 393 29.26 0.72 16.05
CA SER A 393 30.05 -0.28 16.77
C SER A 393 30.59 -1.36 15.83
N GLU A 394 31.86 -1.72 15.93
CA GLU A 394 32.53 -2.69 15.04
C GLU A 394 32.46 -2.33 13.55
N ALA A 395 32.12 -1.09 13.19
CA ALA A 395 32.07 -0.64 11.80
C ALA A 395 33.48 -0.42 11.23
N GLN A 396 33.64 -0.68 9.94
CA GLN A 396 34.90 -0.58 9.23
C GLN A 396 34.91 0.72 8.40
N LEU A 397 35.54 1.78 8.91
CA LEU A 397 35.58 3.13 8.29
C LEU A 397 36.97 3.48 7.76
N GLN A 398 37.78 2.49 7.40
CA GLN A 398 39.14 2.71 6.91
C GLN A 398 39.10 3.63 5.68
N CYS A 399 39.92 4.68 5.70
CA CYS A 399 39.97 5.69 4.64
C CYS A 399 38.65 6.39 4.32
N ALA A 400 37.64 6.29 5.18
CA ALA A 400 36.39 7.00 4.98
C ALA A 400 36.58 8.51 5.15
N ASP A 401 35.76 9.27 4.44
CA ASP A 401 35.79 10.72 4.43
C ASP A 401 34.70 11.28 5.35
N LEU A 402 35.06 11.61 6.59
CA LEU A 402 34.14 12.10 7.63
C LEU A 402 34.21 13.62 7.81
N ARG A 403 34.66 14.37 6.80
CA ARG A 403 34.81 15.82 6.93
C ARG A 403 33.45 16.50 7.16
N GLY A 404 33.37 17.32 8.20
CA GLY A 404 32.18 18.04 8.60
C GLY A 404 31.02 17.15 9.08
N THR A 405 31.27 15.88 9.40
CA THR A 405 30.22 15.01 9.96
C THR A 405 29.79 15.48 11.33
N TYR A 406 28.50 15.30 11.64
CA TYR A 406 27.94 15.67 12.93
C TYR A 406 27.78 14.46 13.83
N PHE A 407 28.41 14.51 15.00
CA PHE A 407 28.29 13.51 16.06
C PHE A 407 27.65 14.11 17.32
N ASN A 408 27.29 13.27 18.27
CA ASN A 408 26.91 13.69 19.63
C ASN A 408 27.26 12.60 20.65
N ALA A 409 26.99 12.86 21.93
CA ALA A 409 27.24 11.92 23.03
C ALA A 409 26.61 10.53 22.87
N SER A 410 25.56 10.40 22.05
CA SER A 410 24.88 9.13 21.81
C SER A 410 25.44 8.32 20.64
N THR A 411 26.36 8.90 19.86
CA THR A 411 27.02 8.18 18.76
C THR A 411 28.00 7.16 19.33
N SER A 412 27.85 5.87 18.98
CA SER A 412 28.75 4.81 19.45
C SER A 412 29.87 4.57 18.45
N PHE A 413 31.12 4.68 18.92
CA PHE A 413 32.33 4.34 18.17
C PHE A 413 33.01 3.06 18.67
N ARG A 414 32.33 2.26 19.49
CA ARG A 414 32.92 1.08 20.15
C ARG A 414 33.52 0.12 19.11
N GLU A 415 34.81 -0.16 19.20
CA GLU A 415 35.51 -1.09 18.31
C GLU A 415 35.39 -0.72 16.81
N ALA A 416 35.05 0.54 16.49
CA ALA A 416 35.04 1.04 15.12
C ALA A 416 36.48 1.29 14.64
N ASP A 417 36.76 0.92 13.39
CA ASP A 417 38.08 1.07 12.78
C ASP A 417 38.11 2.31 11.88
N PHE A 418 38.90 3.30 12.27
CA PHE A 418 39.06 4.57 11.55
C PHE A 418 40.42 4.72 10.88
N ARG A 419 41.18 3.64 10.68
CA ARG A 419 42.51 3.72 10.07
C ARG A 419 42.48 4.46 8.74
N GLY A 420 43.22 5.56 8.64
CA GLY A 420 43.27 6.39 7.43
C GLY A 420 42.07 7.29 7.19
N ALA A 421 41.08 7.35 8.09
CA ALA A 421 39.89 8.17 7.93
C ALA A 421 40.19 9.68 8.11
N ALA A 422 39.50 10.53 7.35
CA ALA A 422 39.65 11.99 7.41
C ALA A 422 38.64 12.66 8.35
N PHE A 423 39.15 13.49 9.25
CA PHE A 423 38.40 14.37 10.14
C PHE A 423 38.83 15.81 9.89
N TYR A 424 37.89 16.65 9.46
CA TYR A 424 38.10 18.07 9.21
C TYR A 424 36.80 18.79 9.54
N ALA A 425 36.86 19.86 10.32
CA ALA A 425 35.71 20.60 10.84
C ALA A 425 34.71 19.68 11.56
N VAL A 426 35.22 18.80 12.43
CA VAL A 426 34.42 17.83 13.21
C VAL A 426 34.54 18.14 14.70
N ASP A 427 33.42 18.09 15.40
CA ASP A 427 33.36 18.19 16.86
C ASP A 427 33.30 16.79 17.50
N LEU A 428 34.32 16.44 18.27
CA LEU A 428 34.42 15.19 19.03
C LEU A 428 34.27 15.41 20.55
N THR A 429 33.96 16.63 21.01
CA THR A 429 33.95 17.03 22.42
C THR A 429 33.22 16.04 23.33
N ASP A 430 32.02 15.65 22.92
CA ASP A 430 31.13 14.79 23.70
C ASP A 430 31.19 13.31 23.28
N THR A 431 32.13 12.92 22.43
CA THR A 431 32.17 11.57 21.86
C THR A 431 33.06 10.61 22.67
N SER A 432 32.75 9.31 22.62
CA SER A 432 33.51 8.27 23.33
C SER A 432 34.67 7.70 22.49
N ILE A 433 35.33 8.53 21.68
CA ILE A 433 36.45 8.08 20.85
C ILE A 433 37.69 7.81 21.70
N THR A 434 38.40 6.72 21.41
CA THR A 434 39.59 6.31 22.17
C THR A 434 40.87 6.91 21.61
N ARG A 435 41.94 6.93 22.42
CA ARG A 435 43.26 7.38 21.97
C ARG A 435 43.80 6.54 20.81
N GLU A 436 43.65 5.22 20.91
CA GLU A 436 44.05 4.28 19.85
C GLU A 436 43.36 4.60 18.52
N GLN A 437 42.06 4.93 18.56
CA GLN A 437 41.35 5.35 17.36
C GLN A 437 41.92 6.66 16.82
N LEU A 438 42.10 7.70 17.65
CA LEU A 438 42.65 9.00 17.24
C LEU A 438 44.03 8.88 16.57
N ASP A 439 44.89 7.99 17.04
CA ASP A 439 46.23 7.78 16.48
C ASP A 439 46.21 7.13 15.08
N THR A 440 45.08 6.56 14.67
CA THR A 440 44.93 5.91 13.36
C THR A 440 44.23 6.75 12.30
N MET A 441 43.62 7.87 12.67
CA MET A 441 42.93 8.81 11.77
C MET A 441 43.81 10.02 11.46
N TYR A 442 43.36 10.84 10.52
CA TYR A 442 44.01 12.08 10.12
C TYR A 442 43.06 13.27 10.28
N GLY A 443 43.58 14.37 10.83
CA GLY A 443 42.87 15.62 10.98
C GLY A 443 43.81 16.81 11.12
N ASP A 444 43.23 17.99 11.32
CA ASP A 444 43.93 19.26 11.49
C ASP A 444 43.33 20.08 12.64
N ALA A 445 43.76 21.33 12.79
CA ALA A 445 43.34 22.20 13.89
C ALA A 445 41.84 22.53 13.91
N THR A 446 41.10 22.24 12.84
CA THR A 446 39.65 22.47 12.77
C THR A 446 38.84 21.43 13.55
N VAL A 447 39.49 20.37 14.05
CA VAL A 447 38.84 19.32 14.84
C VAL A 447 38.95 19.62 16.33
N THR A 448 37.83 19.57 17.04
CA THR A 448 37.80 19.66 18.51
C THR A 448 37.83 18.25 19.10
N LEU A 449 38.85 17.92 19.89
CA LEU A 449 39.00 16.60 20.53
C LEU A 449 38.11 16.44 21.77
N PRO A 450 37.91 15.20 22.28
CA PRO A 450 37.14 14.94 23.50
C PRO A 450 37.57 15.81 24.67
N GLY A 451 36.60 16.38 25.39
CA GLY A 451 36.86 17.35 26.46
C GLY A 451 37.17 18.78 26.00
N GLY A 452 36.99 19.08 24.70
CA GLY A 452 37.19 20.42 24.14
C GLY A 452 38.67 20.74 23.88
N LEU A 453 39.50 19.73 23.69
CA LEU A 453 40.95 19.89 23.57
C LEU A 453 41.33 20.32 22.14
N GLY A 454 42.26 21.26 22.05
CA GLY A 454 42.77 21.81 20.78
C GLY A 454 44.21 21.39 20.45
N PRO A 455 44.81 21.99 19.39
CA PRO A 455 46.13 21.63 18.84
C PRO A 455 47.32 21.69 19.78
N ASP A 456 47.24 22.52 20.80
CA ASP A 456 48.32 22.75 21.75
C ASP A 456 48.34 21.76 22.92
N HIS A 457 47.32 20.91 23.03
CA HIS A 457 47.22 19.94 24.12
C HIS A 457 48.13 18.72 23.88
N GLU A 458 48.65 18.11 24.95
CA GLU A 458 49.51 16.91 24.88
C GLU A 458 48.81 15.70 24.23
N SER A 459 47.47 15.69 24.31
CA SER A 459 46.62 14.67 23.67
C SER A 459 46.34 14.94 22.19
N TRP A 460 46.98 15.93 21.57
CA TRP A 460 46.90 16.11 20.12
C TRP A 460 47.63 14.96 19.40
N PRO A 461 47.05 14.32 18.37
CA PRO A 461 47.75 13.29 17.60
C PRO A 461 48.96 13.88 16.85
N ALA A 462 50.11 13.20 16.92
CA ALA A 462 51.36 13.74 16.39
C ALA A 462 51.36 13.90 14.86
N GLN A 463 50.55 13.11 14.17
CA GLN A 463 50.39 13.13 12.72
C GLN A 463 49.38 14.17 12.23
N TRP A 464 48.65 14.84 13.13
CA TRP A 464 47.67 15.87 12.76
C TRP A 464 48.34 17.23 12.63
N SER A 465 47.91 18.02 11.65
CA SER A 465 48.36 19.40 11.53
C SER A 465 47.90 20.22 12.73
N LYS A 466 48.78 21.10 13.23
CA LYS A 466 48.43 22.08 14.27
C LYS A 466 47.87 23.38 13.72
N GLU A 467 47.88 23.53 12.40
CA GLU A 467 47.33 24.67 11.68
C GLU A 467 46.01 24.26 11.03
N GLU A 468 45.11 25.24 10.86
CA GLU A 468 43.90 25.07 10.05
C GLU A 468 44.33 25.02 8.59
N LEU A 469 44.17 23.85 7.96
CA LEU A 469 44.54 23.66 6.57
C LEU A 469 43.40 24.13 5.66
N ASP A 470 43.74 24.62 4.48
CA ASP A 470 42.72 24.72 3.44
C ASP A 470 42.36 23.33 2.87
N TRP A 471 41.35 23.30 2.01
CA TRP A 471 40.82 22.05 1.48
C TRP A 471 41.82 21.25 0.65
N ASP A 472 42.63 21.91 -0.16
CA ASP A 472 43.54 21.25 -1.10
C ASP A 472 44.78 20.74 -0.35
N ASP A 473 45.29 21.53 0.60
CA ASP A 473 46.37 21.13 1.49
C ASP A 473 45.96 19.96 2.38
N PHE A 474 44.76 20.01 2.97
CA PHE A 474 44.24 18.91 3.78
C PHE A 474 44.13 17.61 2.98
N GLU A 475 43.53 17.65 1.78
CA GLU A 475 43.38 16.46 0.93
C GLU A 475 44.74 15.88 0.53
N THR A 476 45.70 16.75 0.19
CA THR A 476 47.06 16.34 -0.17
C THR A 476 47.76 15.64 0.98
N GLN A 477 47.72 16.22 2.18
CA GLN A 477 48.35 15.61 3.35
C GLN A 477 47.62 14.35 3.83
N TRP A 478 46.29 14.32 3.77
CA TRP A 478 45.50 13.14 4.09
C TRP A 478 45.84 11.96 3.19
N ARG A 479 45.93 12.18 1.88
CA ARG A 479 46.37 11.14 0.92
C ARG A 479 47.80 10.68 1.19
N ALA A 480 48.71 11.58 1.54
CA ALA A 480 50.07 11.23 1.92
C ALA A 480 50.12 10.37 3.20
N PHE A 481 49.27 10.67 4.19
CA PHE A 481 49.12 9.86 5.39
C PHE A 481 48.56 8.47 5.08
N GLN A 482 47.53 8.36 4.24
CA GLN A 482 47.00 7.07 3.81
C GLN A 482 48.07 6.20 3.15
N ALA A 483 48.86 6.80 2.25
CA ALA A 483 49.98 6.11 1.61
C ALA A 483 51.06 5.67 2.62
N SER A 484 51.34 6.47 3.65
CA SER A 484 52.36 6.14 4.67
C SER A 484 51.95 4.96 5.55
N ILE A 485 50.65 4.72 5.74
CA ILE A 485 50.10 3.58 6.47
C ILE A 485 49.78 2.38 5.56
N GLY A 486 50.21 2.41 4.29
CA GLY A 486 50.02 1.33 3.32
C GLY A 486 48.60 1.17 2.79
N GLN A 487 47.76 2.20 2.94
CA GLN A 487 46.41 2.23 2.38
C GLN A 487 46.41 2.93 1.02
N ASP A 488 45.65 2.37 0.07
CA ASP A 488 45.39 3.01 -1.22
C ASP A 488 44.18 3.97 -1.06
N PRO A 489 44.35 5.29 -1.22
CA PRO A 489 43.26 6.26 -1.15
C PRO A 489 42.09 5.94 -2.11
N ASP A 490 42.41 5.36 -3.27
CA ASP A 490 41.44 5.04 -4.31
C ASP A 490 40.88 3.61 -4.15
N ASN A 491 41.49 2.76 -3.32
CA ASN A 491 41.06 1.39 -3.04
C ASN A 491 41.43 0.87 -1.62
N PRO A 492 40.81 1.41 -0.56
CA PRO A 492 41.10 1.02 0.81
C PRO A 492 40.60 -0.39 1.10
N THR A 493 41.48 -1.20 1.68
CA THR A 493 41.26 -2.63 2.00
C THR A 493 40.90 -2.84 3.46
#